data_AF-A0ABD0Q8M4-F1
#
_entry.id   AF-A0ABD0Q8M4-F1
#
_cell.length_a   1.000
_cell.length_b   1.000
_cell.length_c   1.000
_cell.angle_alpha   90.00
_cell.angle_beta   90.00
_cell.angle_gamma   90.00
#
_symmetry.space_group_name_H-M   'P 1'
#
loop_
_entity.id
_entity.type
_entity.pdbx_description
1 polymer ?
#
loop_
_entity_poly.entity_id
_entity_poly.type
_entity_poly.pdbx_seq_one_letter_code
_entity_poly.pdbx_strand_id
1 'polypeptide(L)' 'VKARSATREVIATYSVDDIFIELVIQLPQNYPLGSISVESGRRVGVAVQQWRNWMLQLSTYLTHQ' A
#
# COMPACT_ATOMS: atom_id res chain seq x y z
N VAL A 1 -9.70 -6.18 -1.96
CA VAL A 1 -8.43 -6.51 -1.26
C VAL A 1 -8.12 -7.97 -1.49
N LYS A 2 -6.89 -8.32 -1.84
CA LYS A 2 -6.43 -9.68 -2.12
C LYS A 2 -5.14 -9.94 -1.35
N ALA A 3 -5.13 -10.94 -0.48
CA ALA A 3 -3.93 -11.39 0.21
C ALA A 3 -3.24 -12.51 -0.58
N ARG A 4 -1.91 -12.46 -0.67
CA ARG A 4 -1.04 -13.50 -1.20
C ARG A 4 -0.16 -14.01 -0.07
N SER A 5 -0.64 -15.02 0.65
CA SER A 5 0.06 -15.57 1.81
C SER A 5 1.44 -16.17 1.45
N ALA A 6 1.59 -16.71 0.24
CA ALA A 6 2.84 -17.29 -0.24
C ALA A 6 3.97 -16.25 -0.40
N THR A 7 3.64 -15.02 -0.84
CA THR A 7 4.61 -13.92 -0.98
C THR A 7 4.55 -12.92 0.18
N ARG A 8 3.62 -13.10 1.12
CA ARG A 8 3.34 -12.19 2.24
C ARG A 8 2.98 -10.77 1.78
N GLU A 9 2.24 -10.70 0.69
CA GLU A 9 1.80 -9.44 0.09
C GLU A 9 0.29 -9.28 0.21
N VAL A 10 -0.15 -8.04 0.39
CA VAL A 10 -1.55 -7.64 0.37
C VAL A 10 -1.72 -6.62 -0.74
N ILE A 11 -2.57 -6.95 -1.71
CA ILE A 11 -2.92 -6.07 -2.82
C ILE A 11 -4.29 -5.44 -2.51
N ALA A 12 -4.34 -4.12 -2.42
CA ALA A 12 -5.56 -3.36 -2.27
C ALA A 12 -5.80 -2.54 -3.53
N THR A 13 -6.92 -2.80 -4.19
CA THR A 13 -7.37 -2.05 -5.37
C THR A 13 -8.58 -1.22 -4.99
N TYR A 14 -8.54 0.06 -5.32
CA TYR A 14 -9.62 1.02 -5.14
C TYR A 14 -9.89 1.68 -6.48
N SER A 15 -11.13 1.57 -6.96
CA SER A 15 -11.58 2.15 -8.22
C SER A 15 -12.89 2.88 -7.98
N VAL A 16 -12.90 4.20 -8.22
CA VAL A 16 -14.10 5.04 -8.12
C VAL A 16 -14.04 6.05 -9.26
N ASP A 17 -15.10 6.09 -10.08
CA ASP A 17 -15.21 6.95 -11.26
C ASP A 17 -13.97 6.83 -12.16
N ASP A 18 -13.25 7.93 -12.39
CA ASP A 18 -12.02 8.01 -13.19
C ASP A 18 -10.74 7.77 -12.38
N ILE A 19 -10.87 7.42 -11.10
CA ILE A 19 -9.74 7.17 -10.19
C ILE A 19 -9.52 5.67 -10.07
N PHE A 20 -8.27 5.25 -10.32
CA PHE A 20 -7.82 3.88 -10.09
C PHE A 20 -6.54 3.89 -9.26
N ILE A 21 -6.56 3.16 -8.15
CA ILE A 21 -5.44 3.04 -7.23
C ILE A 21 -5.24 1.57 -6.91
N GLU A 22 -4.01 1.11 -7.06
CA GLU A 22 -3.55 -0.19 -6.61
C GLU A 22 -2.35 -0.01 -5.69
N LEU A 23 -2.50 -0.56 -4.49
CA LEU A 23 -1.53 -0.57 -3.41
C LEU A 23 -1.04 -2.00 -3.21
N VAL A 24 0.27 -2.16 -3.11
CA VAL A 24 0.90 -3.42 -2.75
C VAL A 24 1.62 -3.22 -1.43
N ILE A 25 1.15 -3.91 -0.40
CA ILE A 25 1.75 -3.89 0.94
C ILE A 25 2.51 -5.20 1.09
N GLN A 26 3.82 -5.13 1.32
CA GLN A 26 4.67 -6.29 1.49
C GLN A 26 5.16 -6.39 2.93
N LEU A 27 4.83 -7.51 3.56
CA LEU A 27 5.28 -7.83 4.91
C LEU A 27 6.66 -8.51 4.83
N PRO A 28 7.64 -8.06 5.63
CA PRO A 28 8.95 -8.66 5.64
C PRO A 28 8.93 -10.06 6.27
N GLN A 29 9.97 -10.86 6.00
CA GLN A 29 10.05 -12.21 6.54
C GLN A 29 10.14 -12.26 8.07
N ASN A 30 10.77 -11.24 8.66
CA ASN A 30 11.02 -11.08 10.08
C ASN A 30 10.02 -10.12 10.77
N TYR A 31 8.82 -9.92 10.21
CA TYR A 31 7.77 -9.11 10.84
C TYR A 31 7.50 -9.57 12.29
N PRO A 32 7.40 -8.66 13.30
CA PRO A 32 7.36 -7.19 13.21
C PRO A 32 8.73 -6.48 13.26
N LEU A 33 9.86 -7.20 13.28
CA LEU A 33 11.21 -6.60 13.35
C LEU A 33 11.65 -5.93 12.05
N GLY A 34 11.11 -6.38 10.90
CA GLY A 34 11.36 -5.76 9.60
C GLY A 34 10.38 -4.63 9.31
N SER A 35 10.78 -3.69 8.46
CA SER A 35 9.89 -2.64 7.95
C SER A 35 8.88 -3.20 6.95
N ILE A 36 7.62 -2.75 7.06
CA ILE A 36 6.61 -3.00 6.03
C ILE A 36 6.92 -2.10 4.82
N SER A 37 6.96 -2.67 3.62
CA SER A 37 7.06 -1.90 2.38
C SER A 37 5.66 -1.63 1.82
N VAL A 38 5.44 -0.42 1.33
CA VAL A 38 4.21 -0.05 0.62
C VAL A 38 4.61 0.48 -0.74
N GLU A 39 4.07 -0.12 -1.79
CA GLU A 39 4.35 0.22 -3.17
C GLU A 39 3.07 0.60 -3.93
N SER A 40 3.24 1.45 -4.95
CA SER A 40 2.17 1.78 -5.89
C SER A 40 2.23 0.79 -7.05
N GLY A 41 1.19 -0.03 -7.22
CA GLY A 41 1.07 -0.91 -8.38
C GLY A 41 0.67 -0.12 -9.63
N ARG A 42 -0.55 0.42 -9.61
CA ARG A 42 -1.13 1.20 -10.71
C ARG A 42 -1.91 2.38 -10.15
N ARG A 43 -1.67 3.58 -10.69
CA ARG A 43 -2.29 4.83 -10.24
C ARG A 43 -2.76 5.67 -11.41
N VAL A 44 -4.04 6.00 -11.44
CA VAL A 44 -4.70 6.85 -12.44
C VAL A 44 -5.62 7.84 -11.71
N GLY A 45 -5.65 9.10 -12.17
CA GLY A 45 -6.55 10.12 -11.62
C GLY A 45 -6.14 10.72 -10.26
N VAL A 46 -4.94 10.42 -9.75
CA VAL A 46 -4.45 10.94 -8.45
C VAL A 46 -3.22 11.83 -8.63
N ALA A 47 -3.28 13.04 -8.08
CA ALA A 47 -2.15 13.96 -8.07
C ALA A 47 -0.97 13.41 -7.24
N VAL A 48 0.27 13.67 -7.70
CA VAL A 48 1.49 13.16 -7.05
C VAL A 48 1.61 13.61 -5.59
N GLN A 49 1.24 14.85 -5.28
CA GLN A 49 1.32 15.38 -3.92
C GLN A 49 0.32 14.69 -2.98
N GLN A 50 -0.91 14.48 -3.43
CA GLN A 50 -1.94 13.77 -2.67
C GLN A 50 -1.51 12.33 -2.40
N TRP A 51 -0.94 11.66 -3.40
CA TRP A 51 -0.38 10.31 -3.25
C TRP A 51 0.73 10.24 -2.19
N ARG A 52 1.67 11.19 -2.21
CA ARG A 52 2.75 11.25 -1.21
C ARG A 52 2.19 11.42 0.21
N ASN A 53 1.19 12.27 0.39
CA ASN A 53 0.56 12.47 1.69
C ASN A 53 -0.13 11.20 2.20
N TRP A 54 -0.84 10.47 1.34
CA TRP A 54 -1.46 9.20 1.69
C TRP A 54 -0.45 8.11 2.02
N MET A 55 0.63 7.98 1.24
CA MET A 55 1.70 7.01 1.51
C MET A 55 2.37 7.27 2.86
N LEU A 56 2.60 8.53 3.21
CA LEU A 56 3.15 8.91 4.52
C LEU A 56 2.19 8.49 5.65
N GLN A 57 0.91 8.85 5.54
CA GLN A 57 -0.09 8.49 6.55
C GLN A 57 -0.23 6.97 6.72
N LEU A 58 -0.23 6.22 5.62
CA LEU A 58 -0.31 4.76 5.64
C LEU A 58 0.94 4.14 6.30
N SER A 59 2.13 4.62 5.95
CA SER A 59 3.38 4.16 6.58
C SER A 59 3.39 4.41 8.09
N THR A 60 2.94 5.59 8.52
CA THR A 60 2.82 5.91 9.95
C THR A 60 1.83 4.97 10.63
N TYR A 61 0.65 4.77 10.04
CA TYR A 61 -0.38 3.90 10.61
C TYR A 61 0.10 2.45 10.77
N LEU A 62 0.80 1.92 9.76
CA LEU A 62 1.31 0.54 9.75
C LEU A 62 2.49 0.31 10.72
N THR A 63 3.23 1.37 11.08
CA THR A 63 4.41 1.26 11.96
C THR A 63 4.07 1.47 13.44
N HIS A 64 2.93 2.11 13.75
CA HIS A 64 2.56 2.54 15.11
C HIS A 64 1.33 1.80 15.69
N GLN A 65 0.95 0.64 15.13
CA GLN A 65 -0.09 -0.26 15.69
C GLN A 65 0.52 -1.30 16.63
#